data_AF-A0A7V7ATT6-F1
#
_entry.id   AF-A0A7V7ATT6-F1
#
_cell.length_a   1.000
_cell.length_b   1.000
_cell.length_c   1.000
_cell.angle_alpha   90.00
_cell.angle_beta   90.00
_cell.angle_gamma   90.00
#
_symmetry.space_group_name_H-M   'P 1'
#
loop_
_entity.id
_entity.type
_entity.pdbx_description
1 polymer ?
#
loop_
_entity_poly.entity_id
_entity_poly.type
_entity_poly.pdbx_seq_one_letter_code
_entity_poly.pdbx_strand_id
1 'polypeptide(L)'
;MTDAGILAICAAVTIILTTVTPGIAQAKATSKAMEAMSRQPEAAGDMRTSLIVALAFMEALTIYGLLVAILILGKIPNLVDLLS
;
A
#
# COMPACT_ATOMS: atom_id res chain seq x y z
N MET A 1 -30.11 -1.49 7.16
CA MET A 1 -28.93 -0.70 6.78
C MET A 1 -28.99 -0.55 5.27
N THR A 2 -28.96 0.67 4.74
CA THR A 2 -28.90 0.88 3.28
C THR A 2 -27.62 0.26 2.74
N ASP A 3 -27.67 -0.35 1.56
CA ASP A 3 -26.53 -1.05 0.94
C ASP A 3 -25.26 -0.18 0.88
N ALA A 4 -25.43 1.13 0.72
CA ALA A 4 -24.35 2.12 0.74
C ALA A 4 -23.58 2.16 2.07
N GLY A 5 -24.25 1.95 3.21
CA GLY A 5 -23.60 1.95 4.52
C GLY A 5 -22.67 0.75 4.72
N ILE A 6 -23.03 -0.42 4.19
CA ILE A 6 -22.19 -1.63 4.25
C ILE A 6 -20.97 -1.45 3.34
N LEU A 7 -21.16 -0.96 2.11
CA LEU A 7 -20.06 -0.72 1.16
C LEU A 7 -19.03 0.29 1.72
N ALA A 8 -19.49 1.34 2.40
CA ALA A 8 -18.59 2.31 3.03
C ALA A 8 -17.72 1.67 4.14
N ILE A 9 -18.31 0.79 4.95
CA ILE A 9 -17.57 0.05 5.99
C ILE A 9 -16.55 -0.91 5.34
N CYS A 10 -16.94 -1.64 4.30
CA CYS A 10 -16.03 -2.53 3.57
C CYS A 10 -14.83 -1.75 3.00
N ALA A 11 -15.08 -0.62 2.32
CA ALA A 11 -14.00 0.21 1.78
C ALA A 11 -13.07 0.75 2.88
N ALA A 12 -13.61 1.20 4.02
CA ALA A 12 -12.81 1.67 5.14
C ALA A 12 -11.91 0.56 5.72
N VAL A 13 -12.45 -0.65 5.89
CA VAL A 13 -11.68 -1.81 6.35
C VAL A 13 -10.59 -2.18 5.35
N THR A 14 -10.89 -2.20 4.05
CA THR A 14 -9.90 -2.44 2.99
C THR A 14 -8.74 -1.46 3.09
N ILE A 15 -9.01 -0.15 3.17
CA ILE A 15 -7.96 0.87 3.30
C ILE A 15 -7.09 0.65 4.54
N ILE A 16 -7.71 0.38 5.69
CA ILE A 16 -6.95 0.17 6.94
C ILE A 16 -5.99 -1.01 6.78
N LEU A 17 -6.48 -2.14 6.28
CA LEU A 17 -5.65 -3.33 6.10
C LEU A 17 -4.53 -3.09 5.08
N THR A 18 -4.82 -2.40 3.98
CA THR A 18 -3.84 -2.21 2.89
C THR A 18 -2.84 -1.10 3.16
N THR A 19 -3.08 -0.21 4.12
CA THR A 19 -2.17 0.90 4.45
C THR A 19 -1.34 0.64 5.72
N VAL A 20 -1.92 0.00 6.74
CA VAL A 20 -1.23 -0.24 8.01
C VAL A 20 -0.09 -1.24 7.83
N THR A 21 -0.29 -2.32 7.07
CA THR A 21 0.74 -3.33 6.85
C THR A 21 1.99 -2.77 6.15
N PRO A 22 1.88 -2.11 4.98
CA PRO A 22 3.03 -1.47 4.34
C PRO A 22 3.60 -0.34 5.19
N GLY A 23 2.78 0.48 5.88
CA GLY A 23 3.29 1.54 6.75
C GLY A 23 4.24 1.03 7.85
N ILE A 24 3.90 -0.09 8.50
CA ILE A 24 4.76 -0.74 9.51
C ILE A 24 6.03 -1.30 8.86
N ALA A 25 5.90 -1.96 7.70
CA ALA A 25 7.03 -2.55 6.98
C ALA A 25 8.02 -1.48 6.50
N GLN A 26 7.52 -0.37 5.95
CA GLN A 26 8.30 0.78 5.48
C GLN A 26 9.04 1.45 6.63
N ALA A 27 8.38 1.65 7.78
CA ALA A 27 9.03 2.21 8.97
C ALA A 27 10.22 1.35 9.42
N LYS A 28 10.03 0.02 9.47
CA LYS A 28 11.11 -0.92 9.83
C LYS A 28 12.24 -0.93 8.81
N ALA A 29 11.92 -0.99 7.52
CA ALA A 29 12.90 -1.01 6.43
C ALA A 29 13.73 0.28 6.42
N THR A 30 13.07 1.43 6.56
CA THR A 30 13.71 2.76 6.57
C THR A 30 14.62 2.92 7.78
N SER A 31 14.16 2.58 8.99
CA SER A 31 15.01 2.66 10.20
C SER A 31 16.26 1.78 10.07
N LYS A 32 16.12 0.56 9.55
CA LYS A 32 17.27 -0.35 9.36
C LYS A 32 18.23 0.15 8.29
N ALA A 33 17.71 0.69 7.20
CA ALA A 33 18.54 1.30 6.17
C ALA A 33 19.30 2.52 6.73
N MET A 34 18.68 3.31 7.61
CA MET A 34 19.33 4.48 8.21
C MET A 34 20.44 4.09 9.20
N GLU A 35 20.22 3.06 10.01
CA GLU A 35 21.26 2.46 10.86
C GLU A 35 22.43 1.91 10.03
N ALA A 36 22.15 1.27 8.88
CA ALA A 36 23.17 0.72 8.01
C ALA A 36 23.97 1.82 7.30
N MET A 37 23.29 2.85 6.78
CA MET A 37 23.92 4.00 6.12
C MET A 37 24.81 4.80 7.07
N SER A 38 24.44 4.93 8.34
CA SER A 38 25.28 5.63 9.33
C SER A 38 26.55 4.84 9.70
N ARG A 39 26.49 3.50 9.65
CA ARG A 39 27.64 2.61 9.88
C ARG A 39 28.56 2.49 8.67
N GLN A 40 28.02 2.58 7.46
CA GLN A 40 28.74 2.43 6.20
C GLN A 40 28.39 3.56 5.23
N PRO A 41 28.89 4.78 5.47
CA PRO A 41 28.56 5.96 4.65
C PRO A 41 29.03 5.80 3.19
N GLU A 42 30.10 5.05 2.94
CA GLU A 42 30.66 4.78 1.61
C GLU A 42 29.66 4.04 0.70
N ALA A 43 28.83 3.17 1.27
CA ALA A 43 27.80 2.41 0.55
C ALA A 43 26.40 3.04 0.64
N ALA A 44 26.27 4.24 1.20
CA ALA A 44 24.97 4.85 1.47
C ALA A 44 24.15 5.14 0.20
N GLY A 45 24.81 5.46 -0.91
CA GLY A 45 24.15 5.67 -2.21
C GLY A 45 23.43 4.41 -2.71
N ASP A 46 24.11 3.27 -2.68
CA ASP A 46 23.55 1.98 -3.13
C ASP A 46 22.45 1.48 -2.19
N MET A 47 22.63 1.64 -0.88
CA MET A 47 21.61 1.33 0.12
C MET A 47 20.35 2.17 -0.09
N ARG A 48 20.49 3.48 -0.33
CA ARG A 48 19.36 4.38 -0.59
C ARG A 48 18.61 3.97 -1.87
N THR A 49 19.34 3.60 -2.91
CA THR A 49 18.75 3.13 -4.18
C THR A 49 17.93 1.85 -3.95
N SER A 50 18.51 0.87 -3.25
CA SER A 50 17.83 -0.38 -2.90
C SER A 50 16.62 -0.15 -2.00
N LEU A 51 16.72 0.77 -1.03
CA LEU A 51 15.61 1.16 -0.17
C LEU A 51 14.46 1.76 -0.97
N ILE A 52 14.73 2.71 -1.88
CA ILE A 52 13.70 3.35 -2.70
C ILE A 52 12.96 2.31 -3.56
N VAL A 53 13.69 1.35 -4.16
CA VAL A 53 13.08 0.26 -4.92
C VAL A 53 12.18 -0.61 -4.03
N ALA A 54 12.64 -0.98 -2.83
CA ALA A 54 11.83 -1.75 -1.89
C ALA A 54 10.57 -0.98 -1.43
N LEU A 55 10.71 0.32 -1.14
CA LEU A 55 9.58 1.19 -0.77
C LEU A 55 8.59 1.34 -1.92
N ALA A 56 9.05 1.47 -3.17
CA ALA A 56 8.20 1.57 -4.35
C ALA A 56 7.36 0.29 -4.56
N PHE A 57 7.94 -0.89 -4.37
CA PHE A 57 7.17 -2.15 -4.42
C PHE A 57 6.14 -2.25 -3.29
N MET A 58 6.48 -1.81 -2.08
CA MET A 58 5.52 -1.76 -0.98
C MET A 58 4.38 -0.78 -1.27
N GLU A 59 4.68 0.39 -1.82
CA GLU A 59 3.65 1.38 -2.21
C GLU A 59 2.75 0.89 -3.34
N ALA A 60 3.27 0.15 -4.32
CA ALA A 60 2.43 -0.40 -5.38
C ALA A 60 1.30 -1.29 -4.83
N LEU A 61 1.58 -2.07 -3.78
CA LEU A 61 0.58 -2.89 -3.09
C LEU A 61 -0.44 -2.02 -2.32
N THR A 62 0.03 -0.97 -1.65
CA THR A 62 -0.85 0.00 -0.98
C THR A 62 -1.81 0.65 -1.98
N ILE A 63 -1.31 1.06 -3.14
CA ILE A 63 -2.08 1.69 -4.22
C ILE A 63 -3.11 0.71 -4.80
N TYR A 64 -2.79 -0.57 -4.96
CA TYR A 64 -3.79 -1.57 -5.34
C TYR A 64 -4.90 -1.72 -4.30
N GLY A 65 -4.57 -1.63 -3.01
CA GLY A 65 -5.56 -1.58 -1.94
C GLY A 65 -6.49 -0.36 -2.03
N LEU A 66 -5.91 0.82 -2.28
CA LEU A 66 -6.66 2.05 -2.54
C LEU A 66 -7.58 1.93 -3.76
N LEU A 67 -7.07 1.35 -4.86
CA LEU A 67 -7.86 1.08 -6.06
C LEU A 67 -9.08 0.20 -5.73
N VAL A 68 -8.89 -0.90 -5.00
CA VAL A 68 -9.99 -1.79 -4.60
C VAL A 68 -11.00 -1.06 -3.73
N ALA A 69 -10.56 -0.23 -2.78
CA ALA A 69 -11.47 0.56 -1.94
C ALA A 69 -12.30 1.57 -2.76
N ILE A 70 -11.69 2.23 -3.75
CA ILE A 70 -12.39 3.13 -4.68
C ILE A 70 -13.42 2.36 -5.51
N LEU A 71 -13.07 1.16 -6.01
CA LEU A 71 -13.99 0.30 -6.76
C LEU A 71 -15.19 -0.16 -5.91
N ILE A 72 -14.97 -0.46 -4.63
CA ILE A 72 -16.05 -0.81 -3.68
C ILE A 72 -17.00 0.39 -3.48
N LEU A 73 -16.46 1.59 -3.32
CA LEU A 73 -17.25 2.81 -3.13
C LEU A 73 -18.00 3.22 -4.42
N GLY A 74 -17.41 2.95 -5.58
CA GLY A 74 -17.89 3.34 -6.91
C GLY A 74 -19.09 2.56 -7.45
N LYS A 75 -19.64 1.57 -6.71
CA LYS A 75 -20.64 0.58 -7.16
C LYS A 75 -20.12 -0.28 -8.31
N ILE A 76 -19.90 -1.57 -8.05
CA ILE A 76 -19.68 -2.63 -9.04
C ILE A 76 -20.75 -2.53 -10.17
N PRO A 77 -20.43 -2.16 -11.43
CA PRO A 77 -21.02 -2.91 -12.55
C PRO A 77 -20.41 -4.31 -12.45
N ASN A 78 -21.19 -5.38 -12.59
CA ASN A 78 -20.61 -6.71 -12.48
C ASN A 78 -19.44 -6.77 -13.46
N LEU A 79 -18.27 -7.22 -13.02
CA LEU A 79 -17.11 -7.35 -13.90
C LEU A 79 -17.43 -8.29 -15.09
N VAL A 80 -18.47 -9.12 -14.93
CA VAL A 80 -19.12 -9.96 -15.95
C VAL A 80 -19.88 -9.13 -17.01
N ASP A 81 -20.47 -7.98 -16.66
CA ASP A 81 -21.13 -7.03 -17.60
C ASP A 81 -20.11 -6.28 -18.47
N LEU A 82 -18.82 -6.31 -18.12
CA LEU A 82 -17.72 -5.73 -18.91
C LEU A 82 -17.02 -6.76 -19.81
N LEU A 83 -17.31 -8.05 -19.63
CA LEU A 83 -16.72 -9.18 -20.36
C LEU A 83 -17.75 -10.00 -21.16
N SER A 84 -19.02 -9.57 -21.15
CA SER A 84 -20.09 -10.01 -22.06
C SER A 84 -20.46 -8.90 -23.04
#